data_AF-A0A9C9MYR0-F1
#
_entry.id   AF-A0A9C9MYR0-F1
#
_cell.length_a   1.000
_cell.length_b   1.000
_cell.length_c   1.000
_cell.angle_alpha   90.00
_cell.angle_beta   90.00
_cell.angle_gamma   90.00
#
_symmetry.space_group_name_H-M   'P 1'
#
loop_
_entity.id
_entity.type
_entity.pdbx_description
1 polymer ?
#
loop_
_entity_poly.entity_id
_entity_poly.type
_entity_poly.pdbx_seq_one_letter_code
_entity_poly.pdbx_strand_id
1 'polypeptide(L)'
;EDQKKGCVSIEDAHFVRAGEAGIWHPDNPRIPQILGEPKPSAYQHYLVQDKSQGHDPDDGSSMAHYGTPPDETQIRGNKRYWHKGNNPPAFKQADDEEVIQHRSQYTRANTINPEVTFVFDIRFSHLRPEELGALCWALRLSGEPSTKYYHRIGMGKPLGMGLIEIEPALFLIDRNDRYCQLFVEKKGTISWKEAESPTKMKEYLDAFERFILDRIDPDATQLIQQKRIQELLAFHRDIPNVTTGWLNTVDYMALEDFKVKPVLPDPLKVLEEGHQQTQLPAVRSRPTDITRPKRLQIGDTLDHCRVDYVDRPGECSEVYLTLPRYQDYLFLIPKSTTPTPYEEGQTVTVKILAITEDPYEGETIITCKPIR
;
A
#
# COMPACT_ATOMS: atom_id res chain seq x y z
N GLU A 1 -8.57 49.09 -6.85
CA GLU A 1 -7.56 48.56 -5.92
C GLU A 1 -6.49 47.86 -6.72
N ASP A 2 -5.21 48.07 -6.40
CA ASP A 2 -4.12 47.32 -7.02
C ASP A 2 -4.31 45.82 -6.72
N GLN A 3 -4.41 45.02 -7.78
CA GLN A 3 -4.61 43.58 -7.67
C GLN A 3 -3.33 42.94 -7.10
N LYS A 4 -3.30 42.76 -5.78
CA LYS A 4 -2.20 42.08 -5.10
C LYS A 4 -2.25 40.59 -5.43
N LYS A 5 -1.10 40.01 -5.75
CA LYS A 5 -0.97 38.58 -6.02
C LYS A 5 -1.23 37.77 -4.74
N GLY A 6 -2.05 36.73 -4.85
CA GLY A 6 -2.23 35.73 -3.81
C GLY A 6 -0.93 35.00 -3.49
N CYS A 7 -0.65 34.78 -2.21
CA CYS A 7 0.54 34.08 -1.74
C CYS A 7 0.18 33.05 -0.69
N VAL A 8 0.83 31.89 -0.73
CA VAL A 8 0.74 30.81 0.25
C VAL A 8 2.16 30.34 0.58
N SER A 9 2.45 30.18 1.87
CA SER A 9 3.70 29.60 2.37
C SER A 9 3.39 28.56 3.44
N ILE A 10 4.15 27.48 3.44
CA ILE A 10 4.01 26.37 4.38
C ILE A 10 5.22 26.40 5.29
N GLU A 11 4.99 26.38 6.60
CA GLU A 11 6.04 26.33 7.61
C GLU A 11 6.46 24.87 7.91
N ASP A 12 7.55 24.72 8.65
CA ASP A 12 8.04 23.41 9.06
C ASP A 12 7.04 22.72 10.00
N ALA A 13 6.99 21.39 9.92
CA ALA A 13 6.17 20.58 10.80
C ALA A 13 6.91 20.22 12.08
N HIS A 14 6.35 20.66 13.21
CA HIS A 14 6.89 20.43 14.54
C HIS A 14 6.23 19.22 15.19
N PHE A 15 7.05 18.33 15.74
CA PHE A 15 6.58 17.19 16.52
C PHE A 15 5.82 17.65 17.76
N VAL A 16 4.67 17.03 18.03
CA VAL A 16 3.86 17.33 19.22
C VAL A 16 3.80 16.12 20.15
N ARG A 17 3.44 14.96 19.62
CA ARG A 17 3.27 13.73 20.41
C ARG A 17 3.34 12.48 19.54
N ALA A 18 3.61 11.35 20.17
CA ALA A 18 3.49 10.02 19.58
C ALA A 18 2.54 9.16 20.42
N GLY A 19 1.95 8.14 19.80
CA GLY A 19 1.19 7.09 20.50
C GLY A 19 2.08 6.20 21.38
N GLU A 20 1.47 5.16 21.97
CA GLU A 20 2.12 4.27 22.93
C GLU A 20 3.35 3.54 22.37
N ALA A 21 3.35 3.26 21.06
CA ALA A 21 4.47 2.63 20.36
C ALA A 21 5.68 3.55 20.16
N GLY A 22 5.61 4.83 20.53
CA GLY A 22 6.65 5.83 20.30
C GLY A 22 6.75 6.26 18.83
N ILE A 23 7.75 7.09 18.50
CA ILE A 23 7.89 7.68 17.16
C ILE A 23 8.36 6.66 16.13
N TRP A 24 9.43 5.93 16.45
CA TRP A 24 10.14 5.08 15.49
C TRP A 24 9.63 3.64 15.55
N HIS A 25 9.41 3.06 14.38
CA HIS A 25 9.11 1.63 14.29
C HIS A 25 10.27 0.79 14.86
N PRO A 26 10.00 -0.26 15.68
CA PRO A 26 11.03 -1.05 16.35
C PRO A 26 11.96 -1.77 15.36
N ASP A 27 11.43 -2.24 14.23
CA ASP A 27 12.20 -2.97 13.20
C ASP A 27 13.03 -2.05 12.27
N ASN A 28 13.24 -0.79 12.64
CA ASN A 28 14.08 0.10 11.84
C ASN A 28 15.58 -0.27 11.98
N PRO A 29 16.38 -0.12 10.90
CA PRO A 29 15.97 0.33 9.57
C PRO A 29 15.34 -0.81 8.77
N ARG A 30 14.29 -0.44 8.05
CA ARG A 30 13.45 -1.34 7.28
C ARG A 30 13.88 -1.36 5.82
N ILE A 31 13.93 -2.54 5.20
CA ILE A 31 14.29 -2.71 3.78
C ILE A 31 13.05 -3.24 3.02
N PRO A 32 12.33 -2.37 2.29
CA PRO A 32 11.17 -2.80 1.54
C PRO A 32 11.55 -3.58 0.28
N GLN A 33 10.66 -4.48 -0.15
CA GLN A 33 10.74 -5.12 -1.46
C GLN A 33 10.73 -4.09 -2.61
N ILE A 34 11.47 -4.39 -3.68
CA ILE A 34 11.46 -3.61 -4.91
C ILE A 34 10.17 -3.90 -5.68
N LEU A 35 9.35 -2.87 -5.89
CA LEU A 35 8.09 -2.98 -6.65
C LEU A 35 8.27 -2.73 -8.16
N GLY A 36 9.46 -2.31 -8.57
CA GLY A 36 9.75 -1.92 -9.95
C GLY A 36 8.94 -0.72 -10.41
N GLU A 37 8.98 -0.46 -11.72
CA GLU A 37 8.18 0.58 -12.36
C GLU A 37 7.64 0.06 -13.69
N PRO A 38 6.41 0.47 -14.06
CA PRO A 38 5.88 0.17 -15.39
C PRO A 38 6.80 0.75 -16.47
N LYS A 39 7.16 -0.08 -17.45
CA LYS A 39 7.97 0.32 -18.60
C LYS A 39 7.13 1.13 -19.60
N PRO A 40 7.74 1.91 -20.52
CA PRO A 40 6.99 2.64 -21.54
C PRO A 40 6.02 1.76 -22.34
N SER A 41 6.29 0.47 -22.48
CA SER A 41 5.39 -0.51 -23.10
C SER A 41 4.07 -0.74 -22.35
N ALA A 42 3.92 -0.24 -21.12
CA ALA A 42 2.70 -0.33 -20.32
C ALA A 42 1.72 0.84 -20.61
N TYR A 43 1.58 1.22 -21.88
CA TYR A 43 0.75 2.36 -22.32
C TYR A 43 -0.71 2.28 -21.86
N GLN A 44 -1.23 1.06 -21.66
CA GLN A 44 -2.60 0.82 -21.20
C GLN A 44 -2.89 1.33 -19.78
N HIS A 45 -1.85 1.54 -18.98
CA HIS A 45 -1.97 2.16 -17.66
C HIS A 45 -2.05 3.69 -17.74
N TYR A 46 -1.67 4.28 -18.86
CA TYR A 46 -1.55 5.73 -19.04
C TYR A 46 -2.59 6.31 -20.00
N LEU A 47 -3.13 5.52 -20.92
CA LEU A 47 -4.13 5.94 -21.91
C LEU A 47 -5.50 5.31 -21.63
N VAL A 48 -6.56 6.09 -21.83
CA VAL A 48 -7.95 5.59 -21.77
C VAL A 48 -8.19 4.63 -22.93
N GLN A 49 -8.73 3.45 -22.61
CA GLN A 49 -9.08 2.41 -23.58
C GLN A 49 -10.60 2.43 -23.78
N ASP A 50 -11.06 3.22 -24.75
CA ASP A 50 -12.47 3.43 -25.05
C ASP A 50 -12.93 2.53 -26.22
N LYS A 51 -13.73 1.51 -25.92
CA LYS A 51 -14.30 0.61 -26.93
C LYS A 51 -15.11 1.37 -27.99
N SER A 52 -15.76 2.48 -27.64
CA SER A 52 -16.55 3.28 -28.58
C SER A 52 -15.70 4.00 -29.62
N GLN A 53 -14.41 4.22 -29.32
CA GLN A 53 -13.39 4.75 -30.24
C GLN A 53 -12.60 3.64 -30.94
N GLY A 54 -13.01 2.37 -30.80
CA GLY A 54 -12.30 1.23 -31.38
C GLY A 54 -11.09 0.74 -30.57
N HIS A 55 -10.94 1.19 -29.32
CA HIS A 55 -9.84 0.78 -28.45
C HIS A 55 -10.31 -0.23 -27.39
N ASP A 56 -10.26 -1.51 -27.73
CA ASP A 56 -10.76 -2.56 -26.84
C ASP A 56 -9.71 -2.96 -25.78
N PRO A 57 -10.00 -2.82 -24.47
CA PRO A 57 -9.12 -3.26 -23.40
C PRO A 57 -8.85 -4.78 -23.37
N ASP A 58 -9.70 -5.58 -24.00
CA ASP A 58 -9.61 -7.04 -24.07
C ASP A 58 -8.94 -7.54 -25.36
N ASP A 59 -8.68 -6.66 -26.32
CA ASP A 59 -7.95 -6.96 -27.57
C ASP A 59 -6.70 -6.07 -27.69
N GLY A 60 -5.56 -6.67 -27.31
CA GLY A 60 -4.25 -6.02 -27.31
C GLY A 60 -3.81 -5.40 -28.64
N SER A 61 -4.40 -5.82 -29.77
CA SER A 61 -4.10 -5.27 -31.10
C SER A 61 -4.84 -3.97 -31.41
N SER A 62 -5.98 -3.73 -30.76
CA SER A 62 -6.84 -2.55 -30.95
C SER A 62 -6.62 -1.46 -29.90
N MET A 63 -5.90 -1.77 -28.82
CA MET A 63 -5.66 -0.84 -27.71
C MET A 63 -4.99 0.46 -28.17
N ALA A 64 -5.46 1.57 -27.61
CA ALA A 64 -4.82 2.86 -27.76
C ALA A 64 -3.39 2.82 -27.20
N HIS A 65 -2.43 3.33 -27.97
CA HIS A 65 -1.02 3.42 -27.63
C HIS A 65 -0.49 4.84 -27.92
N TYR A 66 0.78 5.14 -27.66
CA TYR A 66 1.31 6.50 -27.84
C TYR A 66 1.35 7.03 -29.29
N GLY A 67 1.01 6.20 -30.27
CA GLY A 67 0.85 6.59 -31.66
C GLY A 67 -0.61 6.80 -32.08
N THR A 68 -1.56 6.52 -31.18
CA THR A 68 -2.98 6.80 -31.37
C THR A 68 -3.21 8.31 -31.42
N PRO A 69 -4.01 8.82 -32.38
CA PRO A 69 -4.34 10.23 -32.46
C PRO A 69 -4.90 10.81 -31.15
N PRO A 70 -4.53 12.05 -30.76
CA PRO A 70 -4.98 12.66 -29.51
C PRO A 70 -6.49 12.89 -29.38
N ASP A 71 -7.24 12.80 -30.46
CA ASP A 71 -8.70 12.90 -30.52
C ASP A 71 -9.41 11.54 -30.32
N GLU A 72 -8.67 10.42 -30.41
CA GLU A 72 -9.20 9.06 -30.19
C GLU A 72 -8.95 8.53 -28.76
N THR A 73 -7.95 9.08 -28.06
CA THR A 73 -7.63 8.70 -26.68
C THR A 73 -7.12 9.88 -25.85
N GLN A 74 -7.10 9.72 -24.53
CA GLN A 74 -6.59 10.72 -23.60
C GLN A 74 -5.75 10.09 -22.49
N ILE A 75 -4.89 10.92 -21.89
CA ILE A 75 -4.08 10.51 -20.74
C ILE A 75 -4.98 10.34 -19.51
N ARG A 76 -4.93 9.17 -18.85
CA ARG A 76 -5.69 8.86 -17.62
C ARG A 76 -5.33 9.79 -16.44
N GLY A 77 -4.12 10.34 -16.48
CA GLY A 77 -3.63 11.37 -15.57
C GLY A 77 -2.80 10.82 -14.42
N ASN A 78 -3.25 11.08 -13.19
CA ASN A 78 -2.41 11.01 -12.00
C ASN A 78 -2.22 9.58 -11.45
N LYS A 79 -0.97 9.21 -11.15
CA LYS A 79 -0.64 7.98 -10.42
C LYS A 79 -1.10 8.09 -8.96
N ARG A 80 -1.98 7.19 -8.52
CA ARG A 80 -2.48 7.10 -7.14
C ARG A 80 -2.27 5.69 -6.59
N TYR A 81 -2.33 5.57 -5.27
CA TYR A 81 -2.12 4.30 -4.56
C TYR A 81 -3.31 4.06 -3.62
N TRP A 82 -3.75 2.81 -3.54
CA TRP A 82 -4.86 2.40 -2.68
C TRP A 82 -4.49 2.40 -1.21
N HIS A 83 -5.50 2.55 -0.34
CA HIS A 83 -5.35 2.36 1.09
C HIS A 83 -5.19 0.86 1.38
N LYS A 84 -4.16 0.48 2.14
CA LYS A 84 -3.88 -0.93 2.48
C LYS A 84 -4.07 -1.26 3.97
N GLY A 85 -4.72 -0.36 4.72
CA GLY A 85 -4.96 -0.52 6.16
C GLY A 85 -3.83 0.01 7.02
N ASN A 86 -4.01 -0.08 8.34
CA ASN A 86 -3.04 0.42 9.33
C ASN A 86 -1.80 -0.47 9.45
N ASN A 87 -1.94 -1.76 9.15
CA ASN A 87 -0.85 -2.74 9.10
C ASN A 87 -0.88 -3.45 7.74
N PRO A 88 -0.46 -2.78 6.65
CA PRO A 88 -0.50 -3.40 5.34
C PRO A 88 0.45 -4.61 5.32
N PRO A 89 0.01 -5.79 4.86
CA PRO A 89 0.86 -6.98 4.75
C PRO A 89 1.99 -6.81 3.72
N ALA A 90 1.97 -5.70 2.97
CA ALA A 90 2.94 -5.35 1.94
C ALA A 90 4.25 -4.75 2.48
N PHE A 91 4.42 -4.58 3.80
CA PHE A 91 5.77 -4.52 4.33
C PHE A 91 6.34 -5.93 4.39
N LYS A 92 6.72 -6.46 3.21
CA LYS A 92 7.62 -7.61 3.14
C LYS A 92 9.02 -7.06 3.23
N GLN A 93 9.71 -7.43 4.31
CA GLN A 93 11.15 -7.27 4.34
C GLN A 93 11.72 -8.01 3.14
N ALA A 94 12.60 -7.34 2.40
CA ALA A 94 13.32 -7.97 1.31
C ALA A 94 14.08 -9.19 1.83
N ASP A 95 14.21 -10.21 0.99
CA ASP A 95 15.01 -11.39 1.29
C ASP A 95 16.48 -10.97 1.52
N ASP A 96 17.09 -11.45 2.60
CA ASP A 96 18.43 -11.03 2.99
C ASP A 96 19.49 -11.42 1.94
N GLU A 97 19.31 -12.55 1.24
CA GLU A 97 20.20 -12.98 0.16
C GLU A 97 20.07 -12.06 -1.05
N GLU A 98 18.83 -11.72 -1.46
CA GLU A 98 18.59 -10.77 -2.54
C GLU A 98 19.19 -9.39 -2.21
N VAL A 99 19.03 -8.93 -0.97
CA VAL A 99 19.60 -7.66 -0.51
C VAL A 99 21.12 -7.70 -0.59
N ILE A 100 21.76 -8.80 -0.20
CA ILE A 100 23.22 -8.95 -0.28
C ILE A 100 23.69 -8.95 -1.74
N GLN A 101 23.01 -9.68 -2.62
CA GLN A 101 23.37 -9.79 -4.03
C GLN A 101 23.12 -8.49 -4.82
N HIS A 102 22.11 -7.71 -4.42
CA HIS A 102 21.66 -6.53 -5.15
C HIS A 102 21.63 -5.27 -4.28
N ARG A 103 22.60 -5.11 -3.37
CA ARG A 103 22.66 -3.99 -2.39
C ARG A 103 22.39 -2.60 -2.96
N SER A 104 22.86 -2.31 -4.17
CA SER A 104 22.69 -0.99 -4.81
C SER A 104 21.24 -0.67 -5.21
N GLN A 105 20.37 -1.67 -5.26
CA GLN A 105 18.96 -1.53 -5.66
C GLN A 105 18.03 -1.36 -4.45
N TYR A 106 18.45 -1.78 -3.26
CA TYR A 106 17.63 -1.71 -2.05
C TYR A 106 17.86 -0.41 -1.29
N THR A 107 16.76 0.18 -0.82
CA THR A 107 16.77 1.39 0.01
C THR A 107 16.49 1.03 1.46
N ARG A 108 17.29 1.55 2.39
CA ARG A 108 17.01 1.45 3.83
C ARG A 108 16.15 2.64 4.25
N ALA A 109 15.05 2.39 4.95
CA ALA A 109 14.13 3.41 5.40
C ALA A 109 13.91 3.35 6.91
N ASN A 110 13.96 4.50 7.57
CA ASN A 110 13.46 4.64 8.93
C ASN A 110 11.99 5.05 8.86
N THR A 111 11.14 4.20 9.42
CA THR A 111 9.69 4.34 9.34
C THR A 111 9.14 4.84 10.69
N ILE A 112 8.13 5.69 10.61
CA ILE A 112 7.46 6.28 11.77
C ILE A 112 6.22 5.43 12.07
N ASN A 113 5.94 5.19 13.36
CA ASN A 113 4.74 4.48 13.78
C ASN A 113 3.46 5.27 13.47
N PRO A 114 2.30 4.59 13.43
CA PRO A 114 1.01 5.27 13.46
C PRO A 114 0.87 6.23 14.65
N GLU A 115 -0.08 7.17 14.56
CA GLU A 115 -0.46 8.08 15.65
C GLU A 115 0.63 9.06 16.11
N VAL A 116 1.58 9.38 15.23
CA VAL A 116 2.53 10.49 15.45
C VAL A 116 1.92 11.79 14.94
N THR A 117 1.79 12.78 15.82
CA THR A 117 1.18 14.08 15.53
C THR A 117 2.25 15.14 15.32
N PHE A 118 2.11 15.87 14.22
CA PHE A 118 2.86 17.08 13.93
C PHE A 118 1.90 18.27 13.77
N VAL A 119 2.37 19.47 14.06
CA VAL A 119 1.65 20.72 13.83
C VAL A 119 2.53 21.64 12.99
N PHE A 120 1.92 22.30 12.02
CA PHE A 120 2.56 23.27 11.14
C PHE A 120 1.54 24.33 10.73
N ASP A 121 2.05 25.49 10.34
CA ASP A 121 1.23 26.60 9.89
C ASP A 121 1.29 26.75 8.36
N ILE A 122 0.14 27.07 7.76
CA ILE A 122 0.05 27.52 6.38
C ILE A 122 -0.36 28.99 6.42
N ARG A 123 0.56 29.87 6.03
CA ARG A 123 0.30 31.31 5.96
C ARG A 123 -0.17 31.65 4.55
N PHE A 124 -1.16 32.52 4.45
CA PHE A 124 -1.65 33.01 3.17
C PHE A 124 -1.96 34.50 3.21
N SER A 125 -1.97 35.13 2.04
CA SER A 125 -2.38 36.52 1.88
C SER A 125 -3.00 36.78 0.52
N HIS A 126 -3.94 37.72 0.47
CA HIS A 126 -4.61 38.18 -0.76
C HIS A 126 -5.23 37.03 -1.57
N LEU A 127 -5.76 36.00 -0.89
CA LEU A 127 -6.57 34.97 -1.53
C LEU A 127 -8.02 35.44 -1.61
N ARG A 128 -8.63 35.26 -2.78
CA ARG A 128 -10.08 35.39 -2.95
C ARG A 128 -10.80 34.29 -2.18
N PRO A 129 -12.08 34.47 -1.84
CA PRO A 129 -12.84 33.46 -1.10
C PRO A 129 -12.79 32.06 -1.75
N GLU A 130 -12.91 31.98 -3.08
CA GLU A 130 -12.82 30.74 -3.84
C GLU A 130 -11.41 30.13 -3.86
N GLU A 131 -10.35 30.93 -3.76
CA GLU A 131 -8.96 30.45 -3.72
C GLU A 131 -8.61 29.88 -2.34
N LEU A 132 -9.05 30.57 -1.28
CA LEU A 132 -8.95 30.05 0.08
C LEU A 132 -9.79 28.78 0.23
N GLY A 133 -10.97 28.74 -0.38
CA GLY A 133 -11.80 27.55 -0.46
C GLY A 133 -11.11 26.38 -1.14
N ALA A 134 -10.42 26.61 -2.26
CA ALA A 134 -9.64 25.59 -2.95
C ALA A 134 -8.53 25.02 -2.06
N LEU A 135 -7.80 25.88 -1.33
CA LEU A 135 -6.78 25.47 -0.37
C LEU A 135 -7.39 24.63 0.77
N CYS A 136 -8.47 25.11 1.39
CA CYS A 136 -9.17 24.36 2.44
C CYS A 136 -9.68 23.00 1.94
N TRP A 137 -10.24 22.95 0.73
CA TRP A 137 -10.72 21.72 0.11
C TRP A 137 -9.56 20.75 -0.13
N ALA A 138 -8.43 21.22 -0.65
CA ALA A 138 -7.25 20.39 -0.89
C ALA A 138 -6.67 19.80 0.41
N LEU A 139 -6.72 20.55 1.52
CA LEU A 139 -6.25 20.05 2.83
C LEU A 139 -7.20 19.03 3.43
N ARG A 140 -8.52 19.30 3.42
CA ARG A 140 -9.53 18.45 4.05
C ARG A 140 -9.95 17.25 3.20
N LEU A 141 -9.86 17.38 1.88
CA LEU A 141 -10.53 16.50 0.92
C LEU A 141 -12.02 16.35 1.27
N SER A 142 -12.77 17.45 1.18
CA SER A 142 -14.19 17.50 1.53
C SER A 142 -15.04 16.50 0.72
N GLY A 143 -15.12 15.28 1.23
CA GLY A 143 -15.94 14.20 0.68
C GLY A 143 -17.16 13.93 1.56
N GLU A 144 -17.53 12.65 1.68
CA GLU A 144 -18.68 12.20 2.44
C GLU A 144 -18.54 12.54 3.94
N PRO A 145 -19.57 13.11 4.60
CA PRO A 145 -19.46 13.56 6.00
C PRO A 145 -19.05 12.49 7.02
N SER A 146 -19.38 11.22 6.76
CA SER A 146 -19.08 10.09 7.66
C SER A 146 -17.79 9.36 7.31
N THR A 147 -17.04 9.83 6.31
CA THR A 147 -15.83 9.17 5.81
C THR A 147 -14.60 10.01 6.14
N LYS A 148 -13.59 9.38 6.73
CA LYS A 148 -12.27 10.00 6.89
C LYS A 148 -11.50 9.93 5.57
N TYR A 149 -10.67 10.94 5.32
CA TYR A 149 -9.82 11.01 4.15
C TYR A 149 -8.36 11.23 4.56
N TYR A 150 -7.47 10.47 3.94
CA TYR A 150 -6.05 10.50 4.20
C TYR A 150 -5.27 11.01 2.99
N HIS A 151 -4.29 11.85 3.25
CA HIS A 151 -3.25 12.18 2.28
C HIS A 151 -2.12 11.16 2.32
N ARG A 152 -1.23 11.22 1.33
CA ARG A 152 -0.09 10.31 1.22
C ARG A 152 1.20 11.06 0.94
N ILE A 153 2.20 10.86 1.80
CA ILE A 153 3.54 11.47 1.71
C ILE A 153 4.64 10.41 1.80
N GLY A 154 5.87 10.76 1.43
CA GLY A 154 7.02 9.85 1.51
C GLY A 154 7.11 8.83 0.36
N MET A 155 8.12 7.96 0.43
CA MET A 155 8.46 6.98 -0.62
C MET A 155 7.66 5.68 -0.50
N GLY A 156 7.16 5.35 0.69
CA GLY A 156 6.43 4.10 0.96
C GLY A 156 4.95 4.10 0.55
N LYS A 157 4.46 5.12 -0.18
CA LYS A 157 3.06 5.18 -0.66
C LYS A 157 2.63 3.91 -1.41
N PRO A 158 3.48 3.32 -2.28
CA PRO A 158 3.11 2.10 -2.95
C PRO A 158 2.83 0.95 -1.96
N LEU A 159 3.63 0.87 -0.90
CA LEU A 159 3.56 -0.16 0.14
C LEU A 159 2.44 0.09 1.16
N GLY A 160 1.61 1.13 0.95
CA GLY A 160 0.55 1.53 1.88
C GLY A 160 1.03 2.40 3.04
N MET A 161 2.27 2.91 3.01
CA MET A 161 2.83 3.75 4.06
C MET A 161 2.63 5.25 3.78
N GLY A 162 2.88 6.06 4.81
CA GLY A 162 2.88 7.53 4.69
C GLY A 162 1.48 8.13 4.58
N LEU A 163 0.48 7.43 5.11
CA LEU A 163 -0.87 7.96 5.29
C LEU A 163 -0.85 9.02 6.38
N ILE A 164 -1.45 10.18 6.09
CA ILE A 164 -1.60 11.28 7.05
C ILE A 164 -3.03 11.79 7.04
N GLU A 165 -3.58 12.02 8.22
CA GLU A 165 -4.80 12.80 8.41
C GLU A 165 -4.39 14.27 8.58
N ILE A 166 -5.08 15.18 7.90
CA ILE A 166 -4.88 16.63 8.08
C ILE A 166 -6.15 17.21 8.66
N GLU A 167 -6.05 17.79 9.85
CA GLU A 167 -7.15 18.46 10.55
C GLU A 167 -6.86 19.98 10.58
N PRO A 168 -7.24 20.73 9.53
CA PRO A 168 -6.89 22.15 9.47
C PRO A 168 -7.84 23.00 10.34
N ALA A 169 -7.29 24.03 10.96
CA ALA A 169 -8.04 25.12 11.59
C ALA A 169 -7.74 26.44 10.86
N LEU A 170 -8.77 27.23 10.57
CA LEU A 170 -8.62 28.48 9.83
C LEU A 170 -8.66 29.66 10.79
N PHE A 171 -7.67 30.53 10.69
CA PHE A 171 -7.61 31.79 11.40
C PHE A 171 -7.45 32.93 10.40
N LEU A 172 -8.24 34.00 10.58
CA LEU A 172 -8.12 35.22 9.81
C LEU A 172 -7.55 36.34 10.66
N ILE A 173 -6.71 37.14 10.03
CA ILE A 173 -5.97 38.22 10.67
C ILE A 173 -6.60 39.55 10.24
N ASP A 174 -7.15 40.29 11.19
CA ASP A 174 -7.49 41.70 10.95
C ASP A 174 -6.20 42.53 11.00
N ARG A 175 -5.70 42.91 9.82
CA ARG A 175 -4.46 43.69 9.71
C ARG A 175 -4.57 45.08 10.32
N ASN A 176 -5.75 45.70 10.26
CA ASN A 176 -5.93 47.02 10.86
C ASN A 176 -5.82 46.88 12.38
N ASP A 177 -6.53 45.93 12.98
CA ASP A 177 -6.43 45.67 14.43
C ASP A 177 -5.03 45.21 14.86
N ARG A 178 -4.34 44.40 14.04
CA ARG A 178 -2.97 43.92 14.31
C ARG A 178 -1.95 45.05 14.39
N TYR A 179 -2.02 46.01 13.46
CA TYR A 179 -1.02 47.07 13.35
C TYR A 179 -1.40 48.35 14.11
N CYS A 180 -2.58 48.42 14.71
CA CYS A 180 -2.98 49.51 15.60
C CYS A 180 -2.31 49.46 16.99
N GLN A 181 -1.85 48.28 17.44
CA GLN A 181 -1.23 48.10 18.75
C GLN A 181 -0.22 46.96 18.72
N LEU A 182 0.96 47.14 19.34
CA LEU A 182 2.03 46.12 19.31
C LEU A 182 1.79 44.98 20.32
N PHE A 183 1.33 45.33 21.52
CA PHE A 183 1.21 44.41 22.65
C PHE A 183 -0.18 44.46 23.28
N VAL A 184 -0.68 43.32 23.75
CA VAL A 184 -1.89 43.22 24.57
C VAL A 184 -1.54 42.66 25.94
N GLU A 185 -2.19 43.17 26.98
CA GLU A 185 -2.09 42.61 28.32
C GLU A 185 -3.35 41.81 28.64
N LYS A 186 -3.17 40.54 29.00
CA LYS A 186 -4.25 39.68 29.48
C LYS A 186 -3.80 39.00 30.77
N LYS A 187 -4.55 39.23 31.86
CA LYS A 187 -4.28 38.65 33.19
C LYS A 187 -2.83 38.89 33.67
N GLY A 188 -2.30 40.10 33.48
CA GLY A 188 -0.95 40.47 33.92
C GLY A 188 0.19 39.95 33.03
N THR A 189 -0.12 39.33 31.89
CA THR A 189 0.87 38.87 30.91
C THR A 189 0.79 39.72 29.65
N ILE A 190 1.92 40.28 29.22
CA ILE A 190 2.07 41.05 27.97
C ILE A 190 2.43 40.10 26.84
N SER A 191 1.67 40.09 25.76
CA SER A 191 1.94 39.31 24.55
C SER A 191 1.78 40.14 23.29
N TRP A 192 2.26 39.64 22.15
CA TRP A 192 2.03 40.28 20.84
C TRP A 192 0.54 40.35 20.52
N LYS A 193 0.11 41.44 19.88
CA LYS A 193 -1.22 41.56 19.29
C LYS A 193 -1.23 40.81 17.96
N GLU A 194 -1.75 39.58 17.96
CA GLU A 194 -1.80 38.78 16.73
C GLU A 194 -3.01 39.13 15.84
N ALA A 195 -4.11 39.59 16.48
CA ALA A 195 -5.40 39.92 15.86
C ALA A 195 -5.99 38.78 15.00
N GLU A 196 -5.75 37.54 15.43
CA GLU A 196 -6.20 36.33 14.75
C GLU A 196 -7.52 35.85 15.36
N SER A 197 -8.45 35.46 14.50
CA SER A 197 -9.77 34.97 14.92
C SER A 197 -10.10 33.64 14.25
N PRO A 198 -10.54 32.63 15.01
CA PRO A 198 -11.01 31.37 14.44
C PRO A 198 -12.15 31.63 13.47
N THR A 199 -12.04 31.10 12.26
CA THR A 199 -12.99 31.33 11.18
C THR A 199 -13.53 30.01 10.64
N LYS A 200 -14.82 29.97 10.29
CA LYS A 200 -15.45 28.77 9.74
C LYS A 200 -15.06 28.62 8.26
N MET A 201 -14.49 27.48 7.89
CA MET A 201 -14.11 27.21 6.48
C MET A 201 -15.29 27.09 5.52
N LYS A 202 -16.51 26.86 6.03
CA LYS A 202 -17.68 26.51 5.21
C LYS A 202 -17.94 27.54 4.11
N GLU A 203 -17.90 28.83 4.44
CA GLU A 203 -18.18 29.89 3.47
C GLU A 203 -17.18 29.91 2.30
N TYR A 204 -15.92 29.61 2.57
CA TYR A 204 -14.85 29.53 1.57
C TYR A 204 -14.98 28.27 0.72
N LEU A 205 -15.26 27.13 1.34
CA LEU A 205 -15.54 25.88 0.63
C LEU A 205 -16.73 26.05 -0.32
N ASP A 206 -17.83 26.63 0.15
CA ASP A 206 -19.02 26.90 -0.68
C ASP A 206 -18.68 27.87 -1.85
N ALA A 207 -17.83 28.87 -1.61
CA ALA A 207 -17.39 29.80 -2.65
C ALA A 207 -16.55 29.10 -3.73
N PHE A 208 -15.64 28.21 -3.31
CA PHE A 208 -14.84 27.40 -4.24
C PHE A 208 -15.70 26.45 -5.06
N GLU A 209 -16.59 25.69 -4.42
CA GLU A 209 -17.44 24.73 -5.12
C GLU A 209 -18.34 25.44 -6.14
N ARG A 210 -18.99 26.55 -5.77
CA ARG A 210 -19.75 27.36 -6.72
C ARG A 210 -18.89 27.83 -7.89
N PHE A 211 -17.72 28.40 -7.59
CA PHE A 211 -16.84 28.94 -8.61
C PHE A 211 -16.42 27.90 -9.65
N ILE A 212 -16.08 26.67 -9.22
CA ILE A 212 -15.65 25.62 -10.13
C ILE A 212 -16.84 24.98 -10.86
N LEU A 213 -17.94 24.71 -10.18
CA LEU A 213 -19.13 24.07 -10.76
C LEU A 213 -19.77 24.94 -11.85
N ASP A 214 -19.85 26.26 -11.65
CA ASP A 214 -20.32 27.22 -12.67
C ASP A 214 -19.55 27.10 -14.01
N ARG A 215 -18.35 26.49 -14.01
CA ARG A 215 -17.49 26.34 -15.20
C ARG A 215 -17.45 24.93 -15.76
N ILE A 216 -17.63 23.90 -14.92
CA ILE A 216 -17.44 22.50 -15.32
C ILE A 216 -18.75 21.72 -15.37
N ASP A 217 -19.73 22.08 -14.53
CA ASP A 217 -21.03 21.42 -14.43
C ASP A 217 -22.01 22.32 -13.64
N PRO A 218 -22.68 23.27 -14.31
CA PRO A 218 -23.57 24.24 -13.65
C PRO A 218 -24.82 23.62 -13.01
N ASP A 219 -25.19 22.39 -13.38
CA ASP A 219 -26.35 21.69 -12.84
C ASP A 219 -26.01 20.95 -11.53
N ALA A 220 -24.72 20.69 -11.28
CA ALA A 220 -24.26 20.10 -10.04
C ALA A 220 -24.32 21.10 -8.87
N THR A 221 -24.62 20.56 -7.69
CA THR A 221 -24.76 21.33 -6.44
C THR A 221 -23.57 21.17 -5.51
N GLN A 222 -22.80 20.09 -5.66
CA GLN A 222 -21.63 19.80 -4.85
C GLN A 222 -20.53 19.20 -5.72
N LEU A 223 -19.28 19.54 -5.42
CA LEU A 223 -18.14 19.08 -6.20
C LEU A 223 -17.96 17.55 -6.15
N ILE A 224 -18.40 16.90 -5.06
CA ILE A 224 -18.39 15.43 -4.91
C ILE A 224 -19.30 14.71 -5.92
N GLN A 225 -20.23 15.41 -6.58
CA GLN A 225 -21.08 14.80 -7.62
C GLN A 225 -20.29 14.53 -8.91
N GLN A 226 -19.15 15.20 -9.09
CA GLN A 226 -18.28 14.98 -10.24
C GLN A 226 -17.60 13.63 -10.15
N LYS A 227 -17.79 12.78 -11.17
CA LYS A 227 -17.18 11.43 -11.22
C LYS A 227 -15.68 11.46 -10.91
N ARG A 228 -14.96 12.43 -11.48
CA ARG A 228 -13.51 12.59 -11.26
C ARG A 228 -13.14 12.86 -9.80
N ILE A 229 -13.99 13.57 -9.08
CA ILE A 229 -13.81 13.86 -7.65
C ILE A 229 -14.13 12.62 -6.82
N GLN A 230 -15.17 11.87 -7.17
CA GLN A 230 -15.48 10.58 -6.54
C GLN A 230 -14.32 9.59 -6.70
N GLU A 231 -13.76 9.48 -7.91
CA GLU A 231 -12.58 8.65 -8.19
C GLU A 231 -11.36 9.08 -7.37
N LEU A 232 -11.11 10.39 -7.24
CA LEU A 232 -10.03 10.90 -6.41
C LEU A 232 -10.26 10.52 -4.94
N LEU A 233 -11.44 10.80 -4.42
CA LEU A 233 -11.82 10.49 -3.04
C LEU A 233 -11.81 8.98 -2.77
N ALA A 234 -12.05 8.14 -3.77
CA ALA A 234 -11.94 6.68 -3.65
C ALA A 234 -10.54 6.21 -3.27
N PHE A 235 -9.48 6.87 -3.79
CA PHE A 235 -8.13 6.57 -3.36
C PHE A 235 -7.82 7.11 -1.97
N HIS A 236 -8.44 8.23 -1.58
CA HIS A 236 -8.08 8.95 -0.35
C HIS A 236 -8.91 8.53 0.87
N ARG A 237 -10.08 7.94 0.67
CA ARG A 237 -10.96 7.52 1.77
C ARG A 237 -10.31 6.47 2.66
N ASP A 238 -10.75 6.49 3.90
CA ASP A 238 -10.56 5.38 4.83
C ASP A 238 -11.28 4.13 4.33
N ILE A 239 -10.68 2.99 4.62
CA ILE A 239 -11.21 1.65 4.37
C ILE A 239 -11.23 0.92 5.72
N PRO A 240 -12.34 1.05 6.49
CA PRO A 240 -12.44 0.38 7.77
C PRO A 240 -12.46 -1.13 7.57
N ASN A 241 -11.86 -1.88 8.49
CA ASN A 241 -11.85 -3.34 8.48
C ASN A 241 -11.29 -3.94 7.17
N VAL A 242 -10.08 -3.51 6.79
CA VAL A 242 -9.37 -4.06 5.63
C VAL A 242 -9.35 -5.60 5.69
N THR A 243 -9.98 -6.23 4.69
CA THR A 243 -10.01 -7.69 4.54
C THR A 243 -8.94 -8.19 3.58
N THR A 244 -8.68 -9.49 3.62
CA THR A 244 -7.86 -10.17 2.61
C THR A 244 -8.42 -9.97 1.19
N GLY A 245 -9.75 -9.95 1.02
CA GLY A 245 -10.38 -9.67 -0.27
C GLY A 245 -10.06 -8.28 -0.79
N TRP A 246 -10.17 -7.26 0.07
CA TRP A 246 -9.73 -5.90 -0.27
C TRP A 246 -8.25 -5.87 -0.67
N LEU A 247 -7.37 -6.44 0.17
CA LEU A 247 -5.93 -6.46 -0.07
C LEU A 247 -5.56 -7.13 -1.38
N ASN A 248 -6.21 -8.24 -1.74
CA ASN A 248 -6.03 -8.93 -3.02
C ASN A 248 -6.53 -8.08 -4.20
N THR A 249 -7.59 -7.31 -4.01
CA THR A 249 -8.17 -6.44 -5.04
C THR A 249 -7.24 -5.26 -5.36
N VAL A 250 -6.54 -4.73 -4.34
CA VAL A 250 -5.66 -3.57 -4.48
C VAL A 250 -4.17 -3.93 -4.47
N ASP A 251 -3.84 -5.21 -4.66
CA ASP A 251 -2.45 -5.63 -4.71
C ASP A 251 -1.77 -5.21 -6.01
N TYR A 252 -0.44 -5.19 -6.01
CA TYR A 252 0.30 -4.95 -7.24
C TYR A 252 0.24 -6.15 -8.16
N MET A 253 0.25 -5.83 -9.45
CA MET A 253 0.46 -6.82 -10.50
C MET A 253 1.84 -7.47 -10.35
N ALA A 254 1.88 -8.80 -10.48
CA ALA A 254 3.12 -9.54 -10.65
C ALA A 254 3.67 -9.31 -12.07
N LEU A 255 4.95 -9.63 -12.29
CA LEU A 255 5.60 -9.44 -13.59
C LEU A 255 4.90 -10.22 -14.71
N GLU A 256 4.38 -11.41 -14.39
CA GLU A 256 3.64 -12.26 -15.30
C GLU A 256 2.34 -11.60 -15.79
N ASP A 257 1.68 -10.81 -14.93
CA ASP A 257 0.41 -10.16 -15.25
C ASP A 257 0.57 -9.09 -16.34
N PHE A 258 1.77 -8.52 -16.50
CA PHE A 258 2.04 -7.53 -17.55
C PHE A 258 2.01 -8.14 -18.96
N LYS A 259 2.15 -9.47 -19.09
CA LYS A 259 2.13 -10.15 -20.41
C LYS A 259 0.80 -10.01 -21.13
N VAL A 260 -0.31 -9.95 -20.38
CA VAL A 260 -1.66 -9.80 -20.93
C VAL A 260 -2.12 -8.35 -20.98
N LYS A 261 -1.25 -7.39 -20.63
CA LYS A 261 -1.51 -5.94 -20.68
C LYS A 261 -2.89 -5.53 -20.11
N PRO A 262 -3.23 -5.92 -18.86
CA PRO A 262 -4.54 -5.62 -18.32
C PRO A 262 -4.70 -4.11 -18.15
N VAL A 263 -5.92 -3.62 -18.39
CA VAL A 263 -6.28 -2.23 -18.14
C VAL A 263 -6.69 -2.08 -16.69
N LEU A 264 -6.09 -1.11 -15.99
CA LEU A 264 -6.45 -0.86 -14.58
C LEU A 264 -7.94 -0.47 -14.49
N PRO A 265 -8.71 -1.03 -13.54
CA PRO A 265 -10.13 -0.76 -13.40
C PRO A 265 -10.45 0.69 -12.99
N ASP A 266 -11.72 1.07 -13.12
CA ASP A 266 -12.26 2.32 -12.57
C ASP A 266 -12.19 2.30 -11.02
N PRO A 267 -11.69 3.35 -10.37
CA PRO A 267 -11.61 3.41 -8.90
C PRO A 267 -12.94 3.14 -8.18
N LEU A 268 -14.06 3.59 -8.74
CA LEU A 268 -15.37 3.37 -8.12
C LEU A 268 -15.77 1.88 -8.18
N LYS A 269 -15.47 1.22 -9.30
CA LYS A 269 -15.68 -0.22 -9.45
C LYS A 269 -14.83 -1.03 -8.46
N VAL A 270 -13.58 -0.64 -8.24
CA VAL A 270 -12.71 -1.27 -7.24
C VAL A 270 -13.29 -1.17 -5.83
N LEU A 271 -13.87 -0.02 -5.47
CA LEU A 271 -14.54 0.14 -4.18
C LEU A 271 -15.76 -0.75 -4.05
N GLU A 272 -16.60 -0.83 -5.08
CA GLU A 272 -17.79 -1.68 -5.08
C GLU A 272 -17.42 -3.16 -4.90
N GLU A 273 -16.46 -3.67 -5.69
CA GLU A 273 -15.99 -5.06 -5.63
C GLU A 273 -15.33 -5.38 -4.28
N GLY A 274 -14.53 -4.45 -3.77
CA GLY A 274 -13.89 -4.55 -2.47
C GLY A 274 -14.88 -4.61 -1.31
N HIS A 275 -15.96 -3.83 -1.38
CA HIS A 275 -17.06 -3.83 -0.40
C HIS A 275 -17.95 -5.09 -0.48
N GLN A 276 -18.17 -5.64 -1.67
CA GLN A 276 -18.95 -6.87 -1.82
C GLN A 276 -18.21 -8.10 -1.26
N GLN A 277 -16.88 -8.15 -1.42
CA GLN A 277 -16.05 -9.21 -0.82
C GLN A 277 -15.93 -9.11 0.70
N THR A 278 -16.33 -7.98 1.31
CA THR A 278 -16.37 -7.78 2.77
C THR A 278 -17.67 -8.26 3.41
N GLN A 279 -18.77 -8.38 2.64
CA GLN A 279 -20.10 -8.74 3.16
C GLN A 279 -20.49 -10.20 2.98
N LEU A 280 -19.76 -10.96 2.15
CA LEU A 280 -19.95 -12.39 2.01
C LEU A 280 -19.13 -13.12 3.09
N PRO A 281 -19.67 -14.11 3.83
CA PRO A 281 -18.82 -15.04 4.55
C PRO A 281 -17.86 -15.64 3.53
N ALA A 282 -16.57 -15.79 3.89
CA ALA A 282 -15.51 -16.21 2.98
C ALA A 282 -15.92 -17.48 2.22
N VAL A 283 -16.42 -17.31 0.99
CA VAL A 283 -16.79 -18.40 0.10
C VAL A 283 -15.87 -18.32 -1.11
N ARG A 284 -14.98 -19.32 -1.12
CA ARG A 284 -14.15 -19.81 -2.22
C ARG A 284 -13.15 -18.80 -2.78
N SER A 285 -11.97 -18.87 -2.19
CA SER A 285 -10.68 -18.65 -2.85
C SER A 285 -10.74 -18.98 -4.35
N ARG A 286 -10.22 -18.06 -5.16
CA ARG A 286 -9.73 -18.35 -6.52
C ARG A 286 -8.91 -19.65 -6.47
N PRO A 287 -8.88 -20.48 -7.54
CA PRO A 287 -8.05 -21.67 -7.56
C PRO A 287 -6.58 -21.25 -7.50
N THR A 288 -6.05 -21.08 -6.30
CA THR A 288 -4.63 -21.24 -6.01
C THR A 288 -4.37 -22.73 -6.07
N ASP A 289 -4.25 -23.26 -7.29
CA ASP A 289 -3.63 -24.56 -7.52
C ASP A 289 -2.10 -24.39 -7.45
N ILE A 290 -1.66 -23.86 -6.31
CA ILE A 290 -0.35 -24.10 -5.74
C ILE A 290 -0.66 -24.24 -4.25
N THR A 291 -0.96 -25.47 -3.82
CA THR A 291 -0.97 -25.82 -2.40
C THR A 291 0.37 -25.39 -1.83
N ARG A 292 0.42 -24.25 -1.13
CA ARG A 292 1.52 -23.93 -0.21
C ARG A 292 1.66 -25.15 0.69
N PRO A 293 2.83 -25.79 0.69
CA PRO A 293 2.90 -27.11 1.26
C PRO A 293 2.80 -26.92 2.79
N LYS A 294 1.94 -27.73 3.43
CA LYS A 294 1.57 -27.62 4.85
C LYS A 294 2.85 -27.60 5.68
N ARG A 295 3.05 -26.58 6.54
CA ARG A 295 4.24 -26.52 7.41
C ARG A 295 4.34 -27.83 8.20
N LEU A 296 5.41 -28.58 7.96
CA LEU A 296 5.63 -29.90 8.54
C LEU A 296 5.73 -29.81 10.06
N GLN A 297 5.08 -30.74 10.77
CA GLN A 297 5.11 -30.82 12.23
C GLN A 297 5.69 -32.14 12.69
N ILE A 298 6.29 -32.13 13.88
CA ILE A 298 6.74 -33.36 14.54
C ILE A 298 5.54 -34.30 14.71
N GLY A 299 5.69 -35.54 14.26
CA GLY A 299 4.65 -36.56 14.28
C GLY A 299 3.83 -36.68 13.00
N ASP A 300 3.98 -35.77 12.03
CA ASP A 300 3.36 -35.92 10.71
C ASP A 300 3.89 -37.19 10.02
N THR A 301 3.00 -37.85 9.27
CA THR A 301 3.33 -38.98 8.39
C THR A 301 3.36 -38.50 6.95
N LEU A 302 4.45 -38.84 6.26
CA LEU A 302 4.70 -38.46 4.89
C LEU A 302 4.72 -39.73 4.04
N ASP A 303 3.75 -39.83 3.13
CA ASP A 303 3.64 -40.93 2.18
C ASP A 303 4.38 -40.60 0.89
N HIS A 304 4.78 -41.66 0.18
CA HIS A 304 5.40 -41.57 -1.14
C HIS A 304 6.69 -40.76 -1.21
N CYS A 305 7.51 -40.77 -0.16
CA CYS A 305 8.82 -40.13 -0.15
C CYS A 305 9.79 -40.95 -1.00
N ARG A 306 10.45 -40.34 -1.98
CA ARG A 306 11.42 -41.04 -2.84
C ARG A 306 12.81 -40.90 -2.26
N VAL A 307 13.55 -42.01 -2.18
CA VAL A 307 14.97 -42.03 -1.83
C VAL A 307 15.76 -41.54 -3.03
N ASP A 308 16.49 -40.43 -2.89
CA ASP A 308 17.29 -39.88 -3.99
C ASP A 308 18.78 -40.19 -3.86
N TYR A 309 19.30 -40.26 -2.63
CA TYR A 309 20.70 -40.60 -2.39
C TYR A 309 20.82 -41.35 -1.05
N VAL A 310 21.74 -42.32 -1.01
CA VAL A 310 22.08 -43.08 0.21
C VAL A 310 23.58 -42.98 0.42
N ASP A 311 24.03 -42.26 1.46
CA ASP A 311 25.46 -42.18 1.73
C ASP A 311 25.99 -43.49 2.34
N ARG A 312 27.06 -44.01 1.75
CA ARG A 312 27.85 -45.20 2.15
C ARG A 312 27.04 -46.41 2.65
N PRO A 313 26.78 -47.42 1.80
CA PRO A 313 26.10 -48.65 2.20
C PRO A 313 26.83 -49.35 3.37
N GLY A 314 26.19 -49.42 4.54
CA GLY A 314 26.58 -50.32 5.63
C GLY A 314 27.16 -49.69 6.91
N GLU A 315 27.56 -48.41 6.93
CA GLU A 315 28.17 -47.84 8.15
C GLU A 315 27.41 -46.68 8.80
N CYS A 316 26.79 -45.77 8.05
CA CYS A 316 25.79 -44.82 8.56
C CYS A 316 24.99 -44.33 7.35
N SER A 317 23.82 -44.93 7.11
CA SER A 317 23.00 -44.57 5.94
C SER A 317 22.25 -43.27 6.21
N GLU A 318 22.81 -42.13 5.81
CA GLU A 318 22.02 -40.93 5.61
C GLU A 318 21.23 -41.13 4.30
N VAL A 319 19.90 -41.03 4.38
CA VAL A 319 18.98 -41.30 3.27
C VAL A 319 18.26 -40.01 2.93
N TYR A 320 18.58 -39.44 1.79
CA TYR A 320 18.04 -38.17 1.33
C TYR A 320 16.72 -38.42 0.60
N LEU A 321 15.66 -37.71 1.00
CA LEU A 321 14.32 -37.87 0.43
C LEU A 321 13.86 -36.57 -0.24
N THR A 322 13.44 -36.62 -1.50
CA THR A 322 12.67 -35.52 -2.12
C THR A 322 11.18 -35.81 -2.03
N LEU A 323 10.43 -34.83 -1.53
CA LEU A 323 8.98 -34.81 -1.66
C LEU A 323 8.60 -34.05 -2.93
N PRO A 324 7.61 -34.51 -3.72
CA PRO A 324 7.15 -33.79 -4.90
C PRO A 324 6.61 -32.37 -4.65
N ARG A 325 6.43 -31.96 -3.38
CA ARG A 325 5.79 -30.70 -2.97
C ARG A 325 6.62 -29.83 -2.02
N TYR A 326 7.80 -30.26 -1.61
CA TYR A 326 8.66 -29.49 -0.70
C TYR A 326 10.09 -29.56 -1.23
N GLN A 327 10.67 -28.42 -1.64
CA GLN A 327 11.99 -28.38 -2.29
C GLN A 327 13.15 -28.16 -1.31
N ASP A 328 12.87 -27.80 -0.04
CA ASP A 328 13.86 -27.15 0.83
C ASP A 328 14.16 -27.92 2.14
N TYR A 329 14.02 -29.25 2.18
CA TYR A 329 14.21 -30.02 3.43
C TYR A 329 15.16 -31.19 3.26
N LEU A 330 16.11 -31.30 4.20
CA LEU A 330 17.00 -32.44 4.32
C LEU A 330 16.40 -33.49 5.25
N PHE A 331 16.08 -34.69 4.75
CA PHE A 331 15.52 -35.76 5.57
C PHE A 331 16.61 -36.75 6.02
N LEU A 332 16.62 -37.12 7.31
CA LEU A 332 17.56 -38.11 7.86
C LEU A 332 16.80 -39.28 8.49
N ILE A 333 17.12 -40.51 8.09
CA ILE A 333 16.60 -41.73 8.72
C ILE A 333 17.67 -42.32 9.64
N PRO A 334 17.52 -42.27 10.98
CA PRO A 334 18.48 -42.89 11.89
C PRO A 334 18.52 -44.41 11.71
N LYS A 335 19.69 -45.00 11.95
CA LYS A 335 19.97 -46.45 11.84
C LYS A 335 18.89 -47.30 12.54
N SER A 336 18.09 -48.01 11.75
CA SER A 336 17.23 -49.10 12.25
C SER A 336 18.06 -50.38 12.38
N THR A 337 17.78 -51.18 13.40
CA THR A 337 18.36 -52.53 13.58
C THR A 337 17.83 -53.57 12.59
N THR A 338 17.08 -53.17 11.57
CA THR A 338 16.53 -54.05 10.52
C THR A 338 17.42 -54.11 9.27
N PRO A 339 17.54 -55.26 8.60
CA PRO A 339 18.72 -55.62 7.80
C PRO A 339 18.68 -55.19 6.33
N THR A 340 17.65 -54.43 5.91
CA THR A 340 17.42 -54.14 4.49
C THR A 340 17.87 -52.70 4.20
N PRO A 341 18.95 -52.48 3.42
CA PRO A 341 19.35 -51.14 2.99
C PRO A 341 18.29 -50.54 2.06
N TYR A 342 18.11 -49.22 2.11
CA TYR A 342 17.28 -48.50 1.16
C TYR A 342 18.00 -48.40 -0.18
N GLU A 343 17.25 -48.48 -1.29
CA GLU A 343 17.78 -48.30 -2.64
C GLU A 343 17.35 -46.94 -3.21
N GLU A 344 18.23 -46.29 -3.99
CA GLU A 344 17.87 -45.07 -4.72
C GLU A 344 16.69 -45.33 -5.67
N GLY A 345 15.74 -44.40 -5.69
CA GLY A 345 14.47 -44.53 -6.40
C GLY A 345 13.39 -45.31 -5.64
N GLN A 346 13.70 -45.95 -4.51
CA GLN A 346 12.70 -46.59 -3.66
C GLN A 346 11.74 -45.55 -3.07
N THR A 347 10.46 -45.90 -2.98
CA THR A 347 9.45 -45.08 -2.34
C THR A 347 9.16 -45.59 -0.93
N VAL A 348 9.15 -44.70 0.06
CA VAL A 348 8.99 -45.03 1.48
C VAL A 348 7.97 -44.09 2.15
N THR A 349 7.24 -44.61 3.14
CA THR A 349 6.43 -43.81 4.06
C THR A 349 7.21 -43.59 5.35
N VAL A 350 7.26 -42.35 5.83
CA VAL A 350 8.05 -41.98 7.02
C VAL A 350 7.24 -41.15 8.01
N LYS A 351 7.63 -41.19 9.28
CA LYS A 351 7.11 -40.34 10.35
C LYS A 351 8.17 -39.34 10.81
N ILE A 352 7.82 -38.06 10.88
CA ILE A 352 8.71 -37.02 11.41
C ILE A 352 8.91 -37.20 12.91
N LEU A 353 10.16 -37.25 13.35
CA LEU A 353 10.57 -37.36 14.74
C LEU A 353 11.13 -36.05 15.30
N ALA A 354 11.86 -35.29 14.49
CA ALA A 354 12.43 -34.00 14.88
C ALA A 354 12.59 -33.09 13.66
N ILE A 355 12.56 -31.79 13.92
CA ILE A 355 12.87 -30.74 12.95
C ILE A 355 13.87 -29.83 13.64
N THR A 356 15.07 -29.71 13.07
CA THR A 356 16.18 -28.93 13.62
C THR A 356 16.81 -28.09 12.52
N GLU A 357 17.40 -26.94 12.85
CA GLU A 357 18.17 -26.15 11.90
C GLU A 357 19.63 -26.61 11.92
N ASP A 358 20.25 -26.73 10.75
CA ASP A 358 21.68 -26.96 10.63
C ASP A 358 22.43 -25.75 11.22
N PRO A 359 23.29 -25.95 12.24
CA PRO A 359 23.97 -24.85 12.91
C PRO A 359 25.04 -24.15 12.06
N TYR A 360 25.42 -24.70 10.91
CA TYR A 360 26.44 -24.17 10.00
C TYR A 360 25.86 -23.62 8.69
N GLU A 361 24.87 -24.30 8.10
CA GLU A 361 24.32 -23.92 6.80
C GLU A 361 22.90 -23.32 6.86
N GLY A 362 22.25 -23.33 8.03
CA GLY A 362 20.93 -22.72 8.24
C GLY A 362 19.77 -23.47 7.58
N GLU A 363 20.03 -24.62 6.95
CA GLU A 363 19.02 -25.47 6.33
C GLU A 363 18.16 -26.21 7.38
N THR A 364 16.90 -26.49 7.07
CA THR A 364 16.05 -27.28 7.97
C THR A 364 16.27 -28.78 7.75
N ILE A 365 16.78 -29.45 8.78
CA ILE A 365 16.97 -30.90 8.84
C ILE A 365 15.75 -31.55 9.52
N ILE A 366 15.15 -32.53 8.86
CA ILE A 366 14.01 -33.31 9.33
C ILE A 366 14.42 -34.76 9.58
N THR A 367 14.51 -35.13 10.87
CA THR A 367 14.78 -36.52 11.26
C THR A 367 13.49 -37.32 11.22
N CYS A 368 13.49 -38.43 10.49
CA CYS A 368 12.33 -39.28 10.26
C CYS A 368 12.59 -40.74 10.59
N LYS A 369 11.54 -41.53 10.82
CA LYS A 369 11.62 -42.99 10.86
C LYS A 369 10.70 -43.63 9.83
N PRO A 370 11.08 -44.76 9.22
CA PRO A 370 10.19 -45.52 8.35
C PRO A 370 8.96 -46.02 9.13
N ILE A 371 7.81 -46.03 8.47
CA ILE A 371 6.64 -46.77 8.89
C ILE A 371 6.50 -47.93 7.88
N ARG A 372 6.43 -49.17 8.39
CA ARG A 372 6.22 -50.36 7.54
C ARG A 372 4.84 -50.38 6.92
#